data_AF-A0A438KDX4-F1
#
_entry.id   AF-A0A438KDX4-F1
#
_cell.length_a   1.000
_cell.length_b   1.000
_cell.length_c   1.000
_cell.angle_alpha   90.00
_cell.angle_beta   90.00
_cell.angle_gamma   90.00
#
_symmetry.space_group_name_H-M   'P 1'
#
loop_
_entity.id
_entity.type
_entity.pdbx_description
1 polymer ?
#
loop_
_entity_poly.entity_id
_entity_poly.type
_entity_poly.pdbx_seq_one_letter_code
_entity_poly.pdbx_strand_id
1 'polypeptide(L)'
;MLLKGLVPWVYGLDFFGLTSWMLKEEKFAARSAILPVLQAEEDERFVKEWKKYLEEEARIMKNVPGWKVGESVYNSGRWMPPATGELRPEVWKIPKEKIHLPGSMESEISYFAVLGKMRGKGNRDEK
;
A
#
# COMPACT_ATOMS: atom_id res chain seq x y z
N MET A 1 43.80 32.94 -0.68
CA MET A 1 43.42 32.19 -1.90
C MET A 1 42.58 30.92 -1.64
N LEU A 2 42.44 30.43 -0.39
CA LEU A 2 41.72 29.18 -0.09
C LEU A 2 40.18 29.28 -0.02
N LEU A 3 39.61 30.49 0.12
CA LEU A 3 38.15 30.68 0.27
C LEU A 3 37.36 30.73 -1.05
N LYS A 4 38.02 30.85 -2.22
CA LYS A 4 37.33 30.97 -3.52
C LYS A 4 36.93 29.63 -4.16
N GLY A 5 37.50 28.51 -3.69
CA GLY A 5 37.22 27.18 -4.25
C GLY A 5 36.07 26.42 -3.56
N LEU A 6 35.72 26.79 -2.32
CA LEU A 6 34.66 26.12 -1.56
C LEU A 6 33.24 26.57 -1.98
N VAL A 7 33.15 27.79 -2.53
CA VAL A 7 31.89 28.45 -2.91
C VAL A 7 31.12 27.61 -3.94
N PRO A 8 31.69 27.19 -5.10
CA PRO A 8 30.97 26.34 -6.06
C PRO A 8 30.57 24.96 -5.51
N TRP A 9 31.30 24.41 -4.54
CA TRP A 9 30.97 23.12 -3.94
C TRP A 9 29.75 23.19 -3.02
N VAL A 10 29.58 24.29 -2.28
CA VAL A 10 28.38 24.52 -1.46
C VAL A 10 27.16 24.79 -2.36
N TYR A 11 27.27 25.68 -3.34
CA TYR A 11 26.15 26.02 -4.23
C TYR A 11 25.78 24.89 -5.22
N GLY A 12 26.75 24.09 -5.68
CA GLY A 12 26.51 22.98 -6.61
C GLY A 12 25.74 21.81 -5.98
N LEU A 13 25.97 21.53 -4.69
CA LEU A 13 25.25 20.50 -3.95
C LEU A 13 23.78 20.89 -3.70
N ASP A 14 23.53 22.18 -3.41
CA ASP A 14 22.19 22.71 -3.13
C ASP A 14 21.34 22.88 -4.40
N PHE A 15 21.94 23.33 -5.51
CA PHE A 15 21.22 23.62 -6.75
C PHE A 15 20.63 22.36 -7.42
N PHE A 16 21.37 21.24 -7.42
CA PHE A 16 20.87 19.98 -7.98
C PHE A 16 19.78 19.34 -7.10
N GLY A 17 19.88 19.49 -5.78
CA GLY A 17 18.86 19.00 -4.84
C GLY A 17 17.54 19.76 -4.94
N LEU A 18 17.60 21.08 -5.07
CA LEU A 18 16.43 21.95 -5.09
C LEU A 18 15.51 21.65 -6.27
N THR A 19 16.07 21.49 -7.47
CA THR A 19 15.30 21.19 -8.70
C THR A 19 14.60 19.83 -8.62
N SER A 20 15.28 18.82 -8.08
CA SER A 20 14.71 17.49 -7.87
C SER A 20 13.58 17.49 -6.83
N TRP A 21 13.69 18.29 -5.78
CA TRP A 21 12.63 18.47 -4.79
C TRP A 21 11.42 19.18 -5.37
N MET A 22 11.62 20.26 -6.11
CA MET A 22 10.53 21.00 -6.77
C MET A 22 9.71 20.09 -7.71
N LEU A 23 10.39 19.27 -8.53
CA LEU A 23 9.71 18.30 -9.39
C LEU A 23 8.94 17.21 -8.62
N LYS A 24 9.45 16.80 -7.45
CA LYS A 24 8.72 15.85 -6.58
C LYS A 24 7.49 16.51 -5.98
N GLU A 25 7.57 17.78 -5.60
CA GLU A 25 6.44 18.52 -5.04
C GLU A 25 5.32 18.69 -6.06
N GLU A 26 5.64 19.08 -7.29
CA GLU A 26 4.67 19.15 -8.39
C GLU A 26 3.99 17.79 -8.62
N LYS A 27 4.76 16.70 -8.58
CA LYS A 27 4.24 15.33 -8.69
C LYS A 27 3.32 14.96 -7.53
N PHE A 28 3.64 15.35 -6.30
CA PHE A 28 2.77 15.10 -5.14
C PHE A 28 1.49 15.94 -5.21
N ALA A 29 1.58 17.21 -5.63
CA ALA A 29 0.42 18.08 -5.83
C ALA A 29 -0.54 17.49 -6.89
N ALA A 30 0.00 17.04 -8.03
CA ALA A 30 -0.79 16.40 -9.08
C ALA A 30 -1.47 15.11 -8.59
N ARG A 31 -0.78 14.30 -7.76
CA ARG A 31 -1.38 13.10 -7.16
C ARG A 31 -2.49 13.48 -6.20
N SER A 32 -2.24 14.37 -5.26
CA SER A 32 -3.21 14.81 -4.25
C SER A 32 -4.50 15.34 -4.86
N ALA A 33 -4.42 16.01 -6.01
CA ALA A 33 -5.60 16.47 -6.74
C ALA A 33 -6.49 15.32 -7.27
N ILE A 34 -5.89 14.19 -7.65
CA ILE A 34 -6.59 13.05 -8.28
C ILE A 34 -6.97 11.97 -7.27
N LEU A 35 -6.22 11.85 -6.16
CA LEU A 35 -6.47 10.89 -5.08
C LEU A 35 -7.94 10.77 -4.63
N PRO A 36 -8.72 11.84 -4.40
CA PRO A 36 -10.10 11.70 -3.93
C PRO A 36 -11.00 10.97 -4.95
N VAL A 37 -10.75 11.13 -6.25
CA VAL A 37 -11.54 10.45 -7.29
C VAL A 37 -11.21 8.96 -7.31
N LEU A 38 -9.92 8.62 -7.27
CA LEU A 38 -9.47 7.22 -7.22
C LEU A 38 -9.96 6.52 -5.95
N GLN A 39 -9.97 7.22 -4.82
CA GLN A 39 -10.49 6.68 -3.56
C GLN A 39 -11.98 6.40 -3.65
N ALA A 40 -12.77 7.29 -4.27
CA ALA A 40 -14.21 7.07 -4.45
C ALA A 40 -14.52 5.88 -5.36
N GLU A 41 -13.79 5.70 -6.45
CA GLU A 41 -13.92 4.54 -7.35
C GLU A 41 -13.62 3.23 -6.61
N GLU A 42 -12.56 3.23 -5.80
CA GLU A 42 -12.13 2.10 -4.98
C GLU A 42 -13.19 1.76 -3.91
N ASP A 43 -13.72 2.77 -3.22
CA ASP A 43 -14.74 2.62 -2.18
C ASP A 43 -16.04 2.04 -2.79
N GLU A 44 -16.44 2.48 -3.99
CA GLU A 44 -17.58 1.89 -4.70
C GLU A 44 -17.37 0.40 -5.00
N ARG A 45 -16.19 0.02 -5.49
CA ARG A 45 -15.86 -1.38 -5.77
C ARG A 45 -15.93 -2.21 -4.48
N PHE A 46 -15.32 -1.70 -3.41
CA PHE A 46 -15.28 -2.35 -2.11
C PHE A 46 -16.69 -2.60 -1.56
N VAL A 47 -17.60 -1.62 -1.61
CA VAL A 47 -18.98 -1.78 -1.12
C VAL A 47 -19.74 -2.83 -1.93
N LYS A 48 -19.55 -2.87 -3.25
CA LYS A 48 -20.19 -3.87 -4.14
C LYS A 48 -19.72 -5.29 -3.80
N GLU A 49 -18.42 -5.49 -3.61
CA GLU A 49 -17.87 -6.78 -3.17
C GLU A 49 -18.37 -7.14 -1.78
N TRP A 50 -18.27 -6.22 -0.82
CA TRP A 50 -18.69 -6.44 0.57
C TRP A 50 -20.13 -6.94 0.69
N LYS A 51 -21.06 -6.38 -0.09
CA LYS A 51 -22.46 -6.87 -0.14
C LYS A 51 -22.55 -8.33 -0.57
N LYS A 52 -21.79 -8.75 -1.59
CA LYS A 52 -21.74 -10.15 -2.03
C LYS A 52 -21.19 -11.05 -0.94
N TYR A 53 -20.15 -10.62 -0.22
CA TYR A 53 -19.61 -11.39 0.90
C TYR A 53 -20.63 -11.58 2.03
N LEU A 54 -21.41 -10.55 2.37
CA LEU A 54 -22.47 -10.66 3.38
C LEU A 54 -23.60 -11.62 2.94
N GLU A 55 -23.98 -11.58 1.66
CA GLU A 55 -24.98 -12.52 1.10
C GLU A 55 -24.49 -13.97 1.15
N GLU A 56 -23.21 -14.19 0.80
CA GLU A 56 -22.55 -15.49 0.86
C GLU A 56 -22.40 -16.00 2.29
N GLU A 57 -21.99 -15.13 3.21
CA GLU A 57 -21.91 -15.42 4.64
C GLU A 57 -23.28 -15.85 5.19
N ALA A 58 -24.35 -15.09 4.87
CA ALA A 58 -25.71 -15.43 5.27
C ALA A 58 -26.16 -16.79 4.73
N ARG A 59 -25.79 -17.11 3.49
CA ARG A 59 -26.13 -18.39 2.86
C ARG A 59 -25.42 -19.57 3.52
N ILE A 60 -24.14 -19.42 3.86
CA ILE A 60 -23.31 -20.47 4.47
C ILE A 60 -23.68 -20.65 5.95
N MET A 61 -23.89 -19.55 6.68
CA MET A 61 -24.07 -19.55 8.14
C MET A 61 -25.53 -19.70 8.60
N LYS A 62 -26.48 -19.91 7.68
CA LYS A 62 -27.92 -20.07 7.98
C LYS A 62 -28.27 -21.11 9.05
N ASN A 63 -27.43 -22.13 9.22
CA ASN A 63 -27.71 -23.27 10.10
C ASN A 63 -26.92 -23.22 11.43
N VAL A 64 -26.11 -22.19 11.67
CA VAL A 64 -25.26 -22.09 12.86
C VAL A 64 -25.96 -21.26 13.94
N PRO A 65 -26.31 -21.84 15.10
CA PRO A 65 -27.00 -21.09 16.15
C PRO A 65 -26.08 -20.04 16.76
N GLY A 66 -26.60 -18.83 16.96
CA GLY A 66 -25.87 -17.71 17.60
C GLY A 66 -24.99 -16.87 16.66
N TRP A 67 -24.92 -17.21 15.37
CA TRP A 67 -24.19 -16.39 14.39
C TRP A 67 -25.03 -15.19 13.94
N LYS A 68 -24.43 -13.98 13.93
CA LYS A 68 -25.03 -12.78 13.36
C LYS A 68 -24.22 -12.34 12.14
N VAL A 69 -24.87 -12.29 10.99
CA VAL A 69 -24.23 -11.88 9.73
C VAL A 69 -23.77 -10.42 9.83
N GLY A 70 -22.53 -10.15 9.43
CA GLY A 70 -21.97 -8.80 9.40
C GLY A 70 -21.67 -8.18 10.77
N GLU A 71 -21.63 -8.99 11.84
CA GLU A 71 -21.17 -8.52 13.15
C GLU A 71 -19.68 -8.16 13.09
N SER A 72 -19.34 -6.96 13.56
CA SER A 72 -17.94 -6.52 13.62
C SER A 72 -17.15 -7.41 14.57
N VAL A 73 -16.05 -7.98 14.09
CA VAL A 73 -15.08 -8.73 14.92
C VAL A 73 -14.49 -7.84 16.03
N TYR A 74 -14.41 -6.54 15.79
CA TYR A 74 -13.85 -5.56 16.72
C TYR A 74 -14.94 -4.89 17.56
N ASN A 75 -14.67 -4.74 18.85
CA ASN A 75 -15.58 -4.13 19.83
C ASN A 75 -15.50 -2.60 19.88
N SER A 76 -14.66 -1.98 19.05
CA SER A 76 -14.34 -0.54 19.13
C SER A 76 -15.37 0.37 18.44
N GLY A 77 -16.36 -0.20 17.74
CA GLY A 77 -17.34 0.54 16.94
C GLY A 77 -16.75 1.31 15.75
N ARG A 78 -15.43 1.21 15.54
CA ARG A 78 -14.72 1.82 14.42
C ARG A 78 -14.64 0.82 13.28
N TRP A 79 -14.86 1.31 12.07
CA TRP A 79 -14.58 0.51 10.88
C TRP A 79 -13.08 0.24 10.77
N MET A 80 -12.74 -1.02 10.50
CA MET A 80 -11.38 -1.46 10.23
C MET A 80 -11.35 -2.14 8.87
N PRO A 81 -10.31 -1.90 8.06
CA PRO A 81 -10.17 -2.62 6.81
C PRO A 81 -10.07 -4.13 7.08
N PRO A 82 -10.67 -4.98 6.24
CA PRO A 82 -10.60 -6.42 6.43
C PRO A 82 -9.15 -6.89 6.38
N ALA A 83 -8.77 -7.76 7.33
CA ALA A 83 -7.38 -8.21 7.48
C ALA A 83 -6.88 -9.04 6.28
N THR A 84 -7.80 -9.64 5.53
CA THR A 84 -7.46 -10.55 4.43
C THR A 84 -7.71 -9.89 3.08
N GLY A 85 -6.73 -9.97 2.18
CA GLY A 85 -6.84 -9.56 0.77
C GLY A 85 -7.77 -10.44 -0.07
N GLU A 86 -8.70 -11.16 0.54
CA GLU A 86 -9.65 -12.05 -0.12
C GLU A 86 -10.60 -11.29 -1.06
N LEU A 87 -10.88 -10.02 -0.76
CA LEU A 87 -11.62 -9.12 -1.66
C LEU A 87 -10.84 -8.80 -2.95
N ARG A 88 -9.49 -8.88 -2.92
CA ARG A 88 -8.57 -8.51 -4.01
C ARG A 88 -7.51 -9.60 -4.25
N PRO A 89 -7.90 -10.78 -4.78
CA PRO A 89 -6.97 -11.89 -5.00
C PRO A 89 -5.89 -11.59 -6.05
N GLU A 90 -6.13 -10.69 -7.00
CA GLU A 90 -5.20 -10.34 -8.09
C GLU A 90 -4.02 -9.45 -7.68
N VAL A 91 -4.11 -8.69 -6.59
CA VAL A 91 -3.02 -7.79 -6.17
C VAL A 91 -1.82 -8.55 -5.62
N TRP A 92 -2.06 -9.68 -4.95
CA TRP A 92 -1.01 -10.50 -4.34
C TRP A 92 -0.59 -11.70 -5.19
N LYS A 93 -1.35 -12.02 -6.24
CA LYS A 93 -1.00 -13.05 -7.22
C LYS A 93 -0.14 -12.42 -8.33
N ILE A 94 1.12 -12.13 -8.02
CA ILE A 94 2.12 -11.91 -9.07
C ILE A 94 2.18 -13.20 -9.90
N PRO A 95 1.95 -13.16 -11.23
CA PRO A 95 2.11 -14.34 -12.07
C PRO A 95 3.57 -14.77 -11.98
N LYS A 96 3.83 -15.96 -11.41
CA LYS A 96 5.18 -16.53 -11.36
C LYS A 96 5.76 -16.81 -12.76
N GLU A 97 4.93 -16.74 -13.80
CA GLU A 97 5.22 -17.18 -15.16
C GLU A 97 5.61 -16.05 -16.14
N LYS A 98 5.53 -14.77 -15.76
CA LYS A 98 5.88 -13.64 -16.64
C LYS A 98 7.15 -12.88 -16.20
N ILE A 99 8.19 -13.60 -15.81
CA ILE A 99 9.54 -13.01 -15.69
C ILE A 99 10.45 -13.69 -16.71
N HIS A 100 10.27 -13.32 -17.97
CA HIS A 100 11.39 -13.32 -18.92
C HIS A 100 11.73 -11.85 -19.12
N LEU A 101 12.61 -11.31 -18.27
CA LEU A 101 13.02 -9.90 -18.35
C LEU A 101 14.52 -9.86 -18.66
N PRO A 102 14.92 -9.27 -19.81
CA PRO A 102 16.32 -9.13 -20.16
C PRO A 102 17.01 -8.18 -19.16
N GLY A 103 18.15 -8.63 -18.65
CA GLY A 103 18.80 -8.04 -17.48
C GLY A 103 19.21 -6.58 -17.65
N SER A 104 18.84 -5.75 -16.66
CA SER A 104 19.81 -5.08 -15.77
C SER A 104 19.19 -4.11 -14.75
N MET A 105 17.85 -3.89 -14.70
CA MET A 105 17.29 -2.76 -13.93
C MET A 105 16.26 -3.09 -12.84
N GLU A 106 15.97 -4.35 -12.54
CA GLU A 106 14.80 -4.71 -11.70
C GLU A 106 15.12 -5.26 -10.30
N SER A 107 16.39 -5.43 -9.95
CA SER A 107 16.78 -6.02 -8.66
C SER A 107 16.59 -5.10 -7.45
N GLU A 108 16.35 -3.79 -7.62
CA GLU A 108 16.32 -2.88 -6.46
C GLU A 108 14.91 -2.54 -5.95
N ILE A 109 13.92 -2.45 -6.84
CA ILE A 109 12.57 -2.00 -6.47
C ILE A 109 11.79 -3.11 -5.75
N SER A 110 12.03 -4.38 -6.10
CA SER A 110 11.39 -5.55 -5.48
C SER A 110 11.99 -5.89 -4.11
N TYR A 111 13.31 -5.79 -3.94
CA TYR A 111 13.99 -6.12 -2.69
C TYR A 111 13.60 -5.17 -1.54
N PHE A 112 13.43 -3.88 -1.78
CA PHE A 112 13.04 -2.92 -0.74
C PHE A 112 11.62 -3.14 -0.20
N ALA A 113 10.67 -3.52 -1.07
CA ALA A 113 9.30 -3.81 -0.67
C ALA A 113 9.20 -5.12 0.15
N VAL A 114 10.02 -6.12 -0.20
CA VAL A 114 10.08 -7.42 0.49
C VAL A 114 10.82 -7.29 1.85
N LEU A 115 11.93 -6.56 1.90
CA LEU A 115 12.69 -6.32 3.15
C LEU A 115 11.88 -5.50 4.18
N GLY A 116 11.05 -4.56 3.72
CA GLY A 116 10.15 -3.79 4.61
C GLY A 116 9.12 -4.66 5.33
N LYS A 117 8.68 -5.77 4.72
CA LYS A 117 7.69 -6.70 5.31
C LYS A 117 8.32 -7.71 6.28
N MET A 118 9.61 -7.98 6.16
CA MET A 118 10.31 -8.99 6.99
C MET A 118 10.73 -8.47 8.38
N ARG A 119 10.71 -7.16 8.65
CA ARG A 119 11.24 -6.57 9.91
C ARG A 119 10.20 -6.39 11.04
N GLY A 120 9.03 -7.04 10.97
CA GLY A 120 7.86 -6.69 11.82
C GLY A 120 7.15 -7.83 12.56
N LYS A 121 7.73 -9.02 12.71
CA LYS A 121 7.19 -10.09 13.59
C LYS A 121 8.30 -10.68 14.45
N GLY A 122 8.59 -10.01 15.57
CA GLY A 122 9.34 -10.59 16.67
C GLY A 122 8.35 -11.05 17.74
N ASN A 123 8.33 -12.35 17.99
CA ASN A 123 7.63 -12.99 19.11
C ASN A 123 7.89 -12.24 20.43
N ARG A 124 6.81 -11.79 21.08
CA ARG A 124 6.73 -11.53 22.52
C ARG A 124 5.34 -11.96 22.90
N ASP A 125 5.23 -13.20 23.38
CA ASP A 125 4.24 -13.72 24.33
C ASP A 125 4.61 -15.19 24.63
N GLU A 126 5.76 -15.35 25.29
CA GLU A 126 6.08 -16.53 26.11
C GLU A 126 6.72 -16.00 27.40
N LYS A 127 5.90 -15.86 28.44
CA LYS A 127 6.23 -16.00 29.87
C LYS A 127 4.96 -15.96 30.70
#